data_AF-A0A965AI66-F1
#
_entry.id   AF-A0A965AI66-F1
#
_cell.length_a   1.000
_cell.length_b   1.000
_cell.length_c   1.000
_cell.angle_alpha   90.00
_cell.angle_beta   90.00
_cell.angle_gamma   90.00
#
_symmetry.space_group_name_H-M   'P 1'
#
loop_
_entity.id
_entity.type
_entity.pdbx_description
1 polymer ?
#
loop_
_entity_poly.entity_id
_entity_poly.type
_entity_poly.pdbx_seq_one_letter_code
_entity_poly.pdbx_strand_id
1 'polypeptide(L)' 'MSDFIELPVLQDEESKTELINKACIGRIYPDPQNTRRSIVELNYQSINDAPVHLEVELPYESLRTHFL' A
#
# COMPACT_ATOMS: atom_id res chain seq x y z
N MET A 1 16.62 -9.85 6.07
CA MET A 1 15.41 -10.63 5.74
C MET A 1 14.37 -9.62 5.30
N SER A 2 13.92 -9.68 4.06
CA SER A 2 12.88 -8.74 3.58
C SER A 2 11.54 -9.22 4.13
N ASP A 3 10.91 -8.41 4.98
CA ASP A 3 9.53 -8.67 5.40
C ASP A 3 8.59 -8.29 4.26
N PHE A 4 7.78 -9.24 3.85
CA PHE A 4 6.72 -9.03 2.86
C PHE A 4 5.36 -8.93 3.56
N ILE A 5 4.44 -8.21 2.95
CA ILE A 5 3.06 -8.08 3.39
C ILE A 5 2.12 -8.33 2.21
N GLU A 6 1.08 -9.13 2.45
CA GLU A 6 0.00 -9.32 1.48
C GLU A 6 -1.02 -8.19 1.66
N LEU A 7 -1.24 -7.41 0.61
CA LEU A 7 -2.18 -6.30 0.61
C LEU A 7 -3.24 -6.49 -0.48
N PRO A 8 -4.54 -6.34 -0.17
CA PRO A 8 -5.60 -6.35 -1.17
C PRO A 8 -5.60 -5.01 -1.92
N VAL A 9 -4.92 -4.96 -3.06
CA VAL A 9 -4.81 -3.78 -3.91
C VAL A 9 -6.02 -3.71 -4.84
N LEU A 10 -6.61 -2.53 -4.99
CA LEU A 10 -7.65 -2.25 -5.97
C LEU A 10 -7.00 -1.80 -7.28
N GLN A 11 -7.22 -2.55 -8.36
CA GLN A 11 -6.71 -2.24 -9.70
C GLN A 11 -7.83 -2.42 -10.72
N ASP A 12 -8.16 -1.38 -11.49
CA ASP A 12 -9.17 -1.42 -12.56
C ASP A 12 -10.52 -2.03 -12.12
N GLU A 13 -11.02 -1.63 -10.95
CA GLU A 13 -12.26 -2.11 -10.32
C GLU A 13 -12.23 -3.56 -9.78
N GLU A 14 -11.09 -4.26 -9.90
CA GLU A 14 -10.87 -5.58 -9.31
C GLU A 14 -9.92 -5.51 -8.10
N SER A 15 -10.30 -6.22 -7.04
CA SER A 15 -9.47 -6.38 -5.85
C SER A 15 -8.51 -7.56 -6.04
N LYS A 16 -7.21 -7.31 -6.02
CA LYS A 16 -6.15 -8.31 -6.18
C LYS A 16 -5.21 -8.30 -4.99
N THR A 17 -4.91 -9.46 -4.43
CA THR A 17 -3.90 -9.59 -3.38
C THR A 17 -2.51 -9.49 -3.99
N GLU A 18 -1.73 -8.50 -3.57
CA GLU A 18 -0.33 -8.33 -3.98
C GLU A 18 0.62 -8.48 -2.81
N LEU A 19 1.75 -9.15 -3.06
CA LEU A 19 2.80 -9.34 -2.08
C LEU A 19 3.81 -8.19 -2.21
N ILE A 20 3.84 -7.30 -1.22
CA ILE A 20 4.63 -6.08 -1.24
C ILE A 20 5.76 -6.20 -0.23
N ASN A 21 6.98 -5.83 -0.63
CA ASN A 21 8.10 -5.75 0.29
C ASN A 21 7.94 -4.53 1.20
N LYS A 22 7.90 -4.72 2.52
CA LYS A 22 7.76 -3.62 3.49
C LYS A 22 8.89 -2.61 3.39
N ALA A 23 10.08 -3.01 2.94
CA ALA A 23 11.20 -2.08 2.73
C ALA A 23 10.96 -1.06 1.60
N CYS A 24 10.03 -1.35 0.68
CA CYS A 24 9.63 -0.44 -0.39
C CYS A 24 8.50 0.49 0.04
N ILE A 25 7.87 0.28 1.20
CA ILE A 25 6.74 1.09 1.65
C ILE A 25 7.26 2.40 2.21
N GLY A 26 6.86 3.51 1.59
CA GLY A 26 7.23 4.87 1.98
C GLY A 26 6.23 5.46 2.95
N ARG A 27 5.06 5.80 2.45
CA ARG A 27 3.99 6.47 3.20
C ARG A 27 2.67 5.77 2.99
N ILE A 28 1.78 5.91 3.98
CA ILE A 28 0.43 5.37 3.94
C ILE A 28 -0.51 6.52 4.22
N TYR A 29 -1.54 6.66 3.39
CA TYR A 29 -2.54 7.70 3.49
C TYR A 29 -3.92 7.06 3.65
N PRO A 30 -4.81 7.63 4.48
CA PRO A 30 -6.21 7.25 4.46
C PRO A 30 -6.86 7.76 3.17
N ASP A 31 -7.77 6.98 2.60
CA ASP A 31 -8.61 7.46 1.49
C ASP A 31 -9.68 8.43 2.05
N PRO A 32 -9.73 9.70 1.57
CA PRO A 32 -10.67 10.70 2.07
C PRO A 32 -12.13 10.43 1.69
N GLN A 33 -12.37 9.64 0.65
CA GLN A 33 -13.72 9.28 0.17
C GLN A 33 -14.20 7.94 0.73
N ASN A 34 -13.28 7.05 1.12
CA ASN A 34 -13.62 5.73 1.63
C ASN A 34 -12.78 5.32 2.83
N THR A 35 -13.38 5.31 4.02
CA THR A 35 -12.73 4.88 5.27
C THR A 35 -12.29 3.42 5.31
N ARG A 36 -12.78 2.59 4.38
CA ARG A 36 -12.36 1.19 4.24
C ARG A 36 -11.18 1.01 3.28
N ARG A 37 -10.69 2.10 2.70
CA ARG A 37 -9.57 2.12 1.77
C ARG A 37 -8.42 2.97 2.31
N SER A 38 -7.24 2.65 1.83
CA SER A 38 -6.01 3.37 2.12
C SER A 38 -5.17 3.44 0.85
N ILE A 39 -4.29 4.42 0.77
CA ILE A 39 -3.34 4.57 -0.33
C ILE A 39 -1.94 4.30 0.22
N VAL A 40 -1.24 3.36 -0.39
CA VAL A 40 0.14 3.00 -0.04
C VAL A 40 1.07 3.53 -1.11
N GLU A 41 2.02 4.35 -0.68
CA GLU A 41 3.10 4.86 -1.51
C GLU A 41 4.29 3.90 -1.44
N LEU A 42 4.69 3.38 -2.59
CA LEU A 42 5.87 2.55 -2.76
C LEU A 42 7.03 3.36 -3.34
N ASN A 43 8.11 3.40 -2.58
CA ASN A 43 9.39 3.97 -2.94
C ASN A 43 10.30 2.86 -3.45
N TYR A 44 10.15 2.51 -4.72
CA TYR A 44 11.13 1.67 -5.39
C TYR A 44 12.44 2.46 -5.56
N GLN A 45 13.59 1.83 -5.29
CA GLN A 45 14.93 2.46 -5.26
C GLN A 45 15.43 3.04 -6.61
N SER A 46 14.58 3.14 -7.63
CA SER A 46 14.93 3.82 -8.88
C SER A 46 14.83 5.33 -8.68
N ILE A 47 15.99 6.00 -8.68
CA ILE A 47 16.17 7.47 -8.53
C ILE A 47 15.32 8.29 -9.53
N ASN A 48 14.87 7.67 -10.62
CA ASN A 48 14.14 8.32 -11.71
C ASN A 48 12.65 7.96 -11.79
N ASP A 49 12.16 7.03 -10.97
CA ASP A 49 10.75 6.63 -11.04
C ASP A 49 9.91 7.43 -10.05
N ALA A 50 8.75 7.88 -10.52
CA ALA A 50 7.75 8.46 -9.66
C ALA A 50 7.29 7.42 -8.63
N PRO A 51 6.99 7.82 -7.39
CA PRO A 51 6.46 6.90 -6.39
C PRO A 51 5.17 6.24 -6.89
N VAL A 52 5.10 4.91 -6.72
CA VAL A 52 3.94 4.13 -7.14
C VAL A 52 2.90 4.18 -6.02
N HIS A 53 1.69 4.59 -6.35
CA HIS A 53 0.58 4.65 -5.39
C HIS A 53 -0.33 3.46 -5.64
N LEU A 54 -0.59 2.69 -4.59
CA LEU A 54 -1.50 1.56 -4.62
C LEU A 54 -2.70 1.87 -3.74
N GLU A 55 -3.90 1.78 -4.29
CA GLU A 55 -5.12 1.78 -3.50
C GLU A 55 -5.30 0.40 -2.88
N VAL A 56 -5.50 0.35 -1.58
CA VAL A 56 -5.62 -0.89 -0.81
C VAL A 56 -7.00 -0.90 -0.16
N GLU A 57 -7.74 -2.00 -0.33
CA GLU A 57 -9.05 -2.23 0.31
C GLU A 57 -8.89 -2.65 1.77
N LEU A 58 -8.18 -1.83 2.54
CA LEU A 58 -7.99 -2.03 3.96
C LEU A 58 -8.08 -0.68 4.68
N PRO A 59 -8.75 -0.59 5.84
CA PRO A 59 -8.79 0.64 6.62
C PRO A 59 -7.39 1.08 7.07
N TYR A 60 -7.16 2.39 7.12
CA TYR A 60 -5.86 2.97 7.46
C TYR A 60 -5.32 2.47 8.81
N GLU A 61 -6.16 2.44 9.84
CA GLU A 61 -5.77 1.98 11.18
C GLU A 61 -5.35 0.50 11.17
N SER A 62 -6.09 -0.34 10.46
CA SER A 62 -5.74 -1.76 10.30
C SER A 62 -4.46 -1.94 9.50
N LEU A 63 -4.22 -1.11 8.49
CA LEU A 63 -3.02 -1.19 7.68
C LEU A 63 -1.80 -0.75 8.49
N ARG A 64 -1.94 0.31 9.28
CA ARG A 64 -0.90 0.87 10.15
C ARG A 64 -0.40 -0.11 11.20
N THR A 65 -1.25 -0.98 11.75
CA THR A 65 -0.80 -2.00 12.73
C THR A 65 0.15 -3.03 12.13
N HIS A 66 0.19 -3.21 10.81
CA HIS A 66 1.18 -4.08 10.17
C HIS A 66 2.58 -3.46 10.06
N PHE A 67 2.71 -2.15 10.34
CA PHE A 67 3.96 -1.38 10.25
C PHE A 67 4.46 -0.83 11.59
N LEU A 68 3.70 -1.02 12.68
CA LEU A 68 4.11 -0.77 14.06
C LEU A 68 4.89 -1.96 14.62
#